data_AF-A0A967H0Z0-F1
#
_entry.id   AF-A0A967H0Z0-F1
#
_cell.length_a   1.000
_cell.length_b   1.000
_cell.length_c   1.000
_cell.angle_alpha   90.00
_cell.angle_beta   90.00
_cell.angle_gamma   90.00
#
_symmetry.space_group_name_H-M   'P 1'
#
loop_
_entity.id
_entity.type
_entity.pdbx_description
1 polymer ?
#
loop_
_entity_poly.entity_id
_entity_poly.type
_entity_poly.pdbx_seq_one_letter_code
_entity_poly.pdbx_strand_id
1 'polypeptide(L)'
;ERRHQVRHLLTLFDPDSDDIAILMGDLNEWFLWGRILRWLHAYFQPVPAKATYPARCPLFALDRIWVRPHNKLISLQVHNSKMARSASDHLPLKAVIRL
;
A
#
# COMPACT_ATOMS: atom_id res chain seq x y z
N GLU A 1 11.23 13.16 8.29
CA GLU A 1 11.57 11.75 8.00
C GLU A 1 10.68 11.12 6.92
N ARG A 2 9.44 10.69 7.18
CA ARG A 2 8.58 9.98 6.20
C ARG A 2 8.43 10.67 4.82
N ARG A 3 8.29 12.00 4.78
CA ARG A 3 8.27 12.77 3.52
C ARG A 3 9.55 12.64 2.70
N HIS A 4 10.70 12.54 3.37
CA HIS A 4 12.00 12.39 2.72
C HIS A 4 12.16 10.97 2.19
N GLN A 5 11.80 9.96 3.00
CA GLN A 5 11.79 8.55 2.59
C GLN A 5 10.94 8.34 1.32
N VAL A 6 9.69 8.82 1.30
CA VAL A 6 8.82 8.65 0.12
C VAL A 6 9.33 9.39 -1.11
N ARG A 7 9.90 10.59 -0.94
CA ARG A 7 10.52 11.29 -2.08
C ARG A 7 11.69 10.50 -2.64
N HIS A 8 12.55 9.97 -1.78
CA HIS A 8 13.68 9.16 -2.20
C HIS A 8 13.24 7.85 -2.87
N LEU A 9 12.23 7.16 -2.34
CA LEU A 9 11.65 5.99 -2.99
C LEU A 9 11.12 6.31 -4.39
N LEU A 10 10.44 7.45 -4.55
CA LEU A 10 9.93 7.88 -5.86
C LEU A 10 11.05 8.18 -6.87
N THR A 11 12.27 8.52 -6.45
CA THR A 11 13.39 8.69 -7.38
C THR A 11 13.97 7.37 -7.88
N LEU A 12 13.62 6.24 -7.26
CA LEU A 12 14.08 4.91 -7.68
C LEU A 12 13.23 4.34 -8.82
N PHE A 13 12.05 4.89 -9.07
CA PHE A 13 11.18 4.45 -10.14
C PHE A 13 11.39 5.31 -11.39
N ASP A 14 11.64 4.66 -12.52
CA ASP A 14 11.63 5.31 -13.83
C ASP A 14 10.17 5.47 -14.30
N PRO A 15 9.65 6.71 -14.49
CA PRO A 15 8.30 6.91 -14.99
C PRO A 15 8.10 6.43 -16.44
N ASP A 16 9.17 6.35 -17.23
CA ASP A 16 9.13 6.02 -18.66
C ASP A 16 9.40 4.53 -18.93
N SER A 17 9.72 3.75 -17.88
CA SER A 17 9.85 2.29 -18.00
C SER A 17 8.50 1.61 -18.21
N ASP A 18 8.50 0.59 -19.09
CA ASP A 18 7.39 -0.34 -19.30
C ASP A 18 7.29 -1.44 -18.23
N ASP A 19 8.23 -1.47 -17.27
CA ASP A 19 8.26 -2.45 -16.20
C ASP A 19 7.09 -2.30 -15.21
N ILE A 20 6.76 -3.40 -14.54
CA ILE A 20 5.80 -3.40 -13.43
C ILE A 20 6.50 -2.91 -12.16
N ALA A 21 6.08 -1.74 -11.68
CA ALA A 21 6.52 -1.19 -10.41
C ALA A 21 5.54 -1.55 -9.28
N ILE A 22 6.05 -2.07 -8.18
CA ILE A 22 5.27 -2.40 -6.99
C ILE A 22 5.88 -1.69 -5.79
N LEU A 23 5.06 -0.96 -5.05
CA LEU A 23 5.44 -0.36 -3.77
C LEU A 23 4.50 -0.89 -2.69
N MET A 24 5.06 -1.44 -1.61
CA MET A 24 4.29 -1.94 -0.48
C MET A 24 4.95 -1.61 0.85
N GLY A 25 4.13 -1.45 1.87
CA GLY A 25 4.61 -1.26 3.24
C GLY A 25 3.57 -0.61 4.16
N ASP A 26 3.96 -0.48 5.42
CA ASP A 26 3.22 0.28 6.43
C ASP A 26 3.63 1.75 6.37
N LEU A 27 2.68 2.63 6.02
CA LEU A 27 2.94 4.07 5.98
C LEU A 27 2.90 4.73 7.36
N ASN A 28 2.30 4.09 8.37
CA ASN A 28 1.99 4.67 9.67
C ASN A 28 1.36 6.08 9.58
N GLU A 29 0.57 6.32 8.54
CA GLU A 29 -0.09 7.60 8.29
C GLU A 29 -1.59 7.47 8.55
N TRP A 30 -2.00 8.01 9.69
CA TRP A 30 -3.36 7.99 10.19
C TRP A 30 -4.27 8.95 9.41
N PHE A 31 -3.69 10.01 8.83
CA PHE A 31 -4.44 11.01 8.07
C PHE A 31 -4.36 10.73 6.56
N LEU A 32 -5.49 10.31 5.98
CA LEU A 32 -5.69 10.01 4.56
C LEU A 32 -5.44 11.20 3.58
N TRP A 33 -4.98 12.35 4.08
CA TRP A 33 -4.89 13.63 3.38
C TRP A 33 -3.48 14.20 3.34
N GLY A 34 -2.48 13.44 3.80
CA GLY A 34 -1.08 13.85 3.81
C GLY A 34 -0.52 14.05 2.39
N ARG A 35 0.36 15.04 2.22
CA ARG A 35 1.11 15.29 0.96
C ARG A 35 1.80 14.04 0.40
N ILE A 36 2.17 13.11 1.27
CA ILE A 36 2.80 11.82 0.94
C ILE A 36 1.87 10.96 0.08
N LEU A 37 0.63 10.72 0.51
CA LEU A 37 -0.34 9.93 -0.24
C LEU A 37 -0.63 10.56 -1.60
N ARG A 38 -0.69 11.90 -1.65
CA ARG A 38 -0.87 12.62 -2.92
C ARG A 38 0.27 12.36 -3.90
N TRP A 39 1.53 12.35 -3.44
CA TRP A 39 2.67 12.05 -4.31
C TRP A 39 2.65 10.60 -4.78
N LEU A 40 2.35 9.66 -3.90
CA LEU A 40 2.24 8.24 -4.24
C LEU A 40 1.10 7.99 -5.24
N HIS A 41 -0.07 8.60 -5.03
CA HIS A 41 -1.21 8.49 -5.95
C HIS A 41 -0.94 9.16 -7.29
N ALA A 42 -0.14 10.23 -7.34
CA ALA A 42 0.25 10.83 -8.61
C ALA A 42 1.09 9.87 -9.48
N TYR A 43 1.92 9.03 -8.86
CA TYR A 43 2.75 8.06 -9.59
C TYR A 43 2.01 6.73 -9.84
N PHE A 44 1.40 6.13 -8.82
CA PHE A 44 0.82 4.78 -8.88
C PHE A 44 -0.69 4.72 -9.14
N GLN A 45 -1.37 5.86 -9.16
CA GLN A 45 -2.83 5.97 -9.07
C GLN A 45 -3.39 5.50 -7.71
N PRO A 46 -4.56 6.02 -7.28
CA PRO A 46 -5.20 5.57 -6.04
C PRO A 46 -5.60 4.09 -6.09
N VAL A 47 -5.45 3.40 -4.97
CA VAL A 47 -5.92 2.01 -4.75
C VAL A 47 -6.89 1.97 -3.58
N PRO A 48 -7.81 0.99 -3.50
CA PRO A 48 -8.70 0.86 -2.35
C PRO A 48 -7.93 0.77 -1.03
N ALA A 49 -8.23 1.66 -0.09
CA ALA A 49 -7.69 1.58 1.26
C ALA A 49 -8.37 0.43 2.02
N LYS A 50 -7.58 -0.53 2.51
CA LYS A 50 -8.07 -1.72 3.22
C LYS A 50 -7.62 -1.66 4.69
N ALA A 51 -8.57 -1.69 5.62
CA ALA A 51 -8.26 -1.65 7.04
C ALA A 51 -7.56 -2.94 7.47
N THR A 52 -6.36 -2.80 8.01
CA THR A 52 -5.49 -3.89 8.47
C THR A 52 -5.16 -3.78 9.95
N TYR A 53 -5.25 -2.58 10.52
CA TYR A 53 -4.89 -2.31 11.90
C TYR A 53 -6.07 -1.70 12.71
N PRO A 54 -6.23 -2.01 14.01
CA PRO A 54 -5.61 -3.14 14.70
C PRO A 54 -6.25 -4.46 14.26
N ALA A 55 -5.49 -5.55 14.23
CA ALA A 55 -5.92 -6.80 13.61
C ALA A 55 -7.20 -7.39 14.24
N ARG A 56 -7.39 -7.18 15.55
CA ARG A 56 -8.58 -7.65 16.27
C ARG A 56 -9.87 -6.90 15.89
N CYS A 57 -9.76 -5.63 15.52
CA CYS A 57 -10.87 -4.78 15.08
C CYS A 57 -10.33 -3.79 14.03
N PRO A 58 -10.25 -4.19 12.74
CA PRO A 58 -9.58 -3.39 11.73
C PRO A 58 -10.35 -2.08 11.46
N LEU A 59 -9.70 -0.95 11.75
CA LEU A 59 -10.26 0.39 11.62
C LEU A 59 -9.43 1.27 10.69
N PHE A 60 -8.11 1.05 10.68
CA PHE A 60 -7.13 1.88 10.00
C PHE A 60 -6.45 1.08 8.89
N ALA A 61 -6.32 1.73 7.75
CA ALA A 61 -5.66 1.19 6.59
C ALA A 61 -4.24 1.77 6.54
N LEU A 62 -3.34 1.29 7.40
CA LEU A 62 -1.96 1.78 7.49
C LEU A 62 -1.06 1.11 6.44
N ASP A 63 -1.33 -0.18 6.18
CA ASP A 63 -0.67 -0.94 5.12
C ASP A 63 -1.24 -0.59 3.74
N ARG A 64 -0.34 -0.51 2.76
CA ARG A 64 -0.67 -0.19 1.38
C ARG A 64 0.15 -1.03 0.41
N ILE A 65 -0.47 -1.37 -0.72
CA ILE A 65 0.19 -1.96 -1.87
C ILE A 65 -0.26 -1.19 -3.10
N TRP A 66 0.69 -0.59 -3.82
CA TRP A 66 0.49 0.07 -5.09
C TRP A 66 1.17 -0.71 -6.21
N VAL A 67 0.56 -0.67 -7.39
CA VAL A 67 1.07 -1.32 -8.60
C VAL A 67 0.92 -0.35 -9.77
N ARG A 68 1.97 -0.20 -10.57
CA ARG A 68 1.95 0.54 -11.85
C ARG A 68 2.45 -0.40 -12.96
N PRO A 69 1.79 -0.46 -14.13
CA PRO A 69 0.53 0.19 -14.43
C PRO A 69 -0.64 -0.42 -13.62
N HIS A 70 -1.61 0.42 -13.25
CA HIS A 70 -2.69 0.04 -12.30
C HIS A 70 -3.53 -1.14 -12.77
N ASN A 71 -3.67 -1.32 -14.08
CA ASN A 71 -4.40 -2.44 -14.68
C ASN A 71 -3.76 -3.82 -14.45
N LYS A 72 -2.51 -3.87 -13.94
CA LYS A 72 -1.85 -5.11 -13.53
C LYS A 72 -2.32 -5.60 -12.16
N LEU A 73 -2.93 -4.74 -11.34
CA LEU A 73 -3.52 -5.13 -10.06
C LEU A 73 -4.87 -5.82 -10.27
N ILE A 74 -4.91 -7.14 -10.07
CA ILE A 74 -6.11 -7.96 -10.27
C ILE A 74 -7.00 -7.96 -9.03
N SER A 75 -6.42 -8.07 -7.84
CA SER A 75 -7.19 -7.99 -6.60
C SER A 75 -6.34 -7.52 -5.44
N LEU A 76 -7.01 -6.92 -4.44
CA LEU A 76 -6.42 -6.46 -3.18
C LEU A 76 -7.33 -6.85 -2.02
N GLN A 77 -6.84 -7.70 -1.12
CA GLN A 77 -7.64 -8.32 -0.06
C GLN A 77 -6.89 -8.41 1.27
N VAL A 78 -7.62 -8.24 2.38
CA VAL A 78 -7.10 -8.45 3.73
C VAL A 78 -7.25 -9.91 4.11
N HIS A 79 -6.18 -10.54 4.58
CA HIS A 79 -6.24 -11.90 5.12
C HIS A 79 -6.73 -11.89 6.57
N ASN A 80 -8.04 -11.99 6.76
CA ASN A 80 -8.67 -11.92 8.08
C ASN A 80 -9.00 -13.31 8.64
N SER A 81 -7.98 -14.03 9.13
CA SER A 81 -8.14 -15.32 9.82
C SER A 81 -7.85 -15.18 11.33
N LYS A 82 -8.35 -16.12 12.15
CA LYS A 82 -8.03 -16.15 13.59
C LYS A 82 -6.51 -16.20 13.83
N MET A 83 -5.81 -17.00 13.03
CA MET A 83 -4.35 -17.11 13.09
C MET A 83 -3.67 -15.77 12.75
N ALA A 84 -4.12 -15.07 11.70
CA ALA A 84 -3.58 -13.76 11.34
C ALA A 84 -3.75 -12.73 12.46
N ARG A 85 -4.90 -12.71 13.14
CA ARG A 85 -5.17 -11.81 14.28
C ARG A 85 -4.31 -12.10 15.51
N SER A 86 -3.83 -13.33 15.66
CA SER A 86 -2.95 -13.74 16.75
C SER A 86 -1.47 -13.55 16.41
N ALA A 87 -1.12 -13.60 15.12
CA ALA A 87 0.27 -13.54 14.66
C ALA A 87 0.83 -12.11 14.61
N SER A 88 -0.02 -11.10 14.43
CA SER A 88 0.38 -9.70 14.33
C SER A 88 -0.74 -8.77 14.78
N ASP A 89 -0.39 -7.54 15.16
CA ASP A 89 -1.31 -6.43 15.37
C ASP A 89 -1.80 -5.81 14.04
N HIS A 90 -1.22 -6.19 12.91
CA HIS A 90 -1.69 -5.90 11.55
C HIS A 90 -2.19 -7.16 10.84
N LEU A 91 -3.33 -7.08 10.16
CA LEU A 91 -3.77 -8.13 9.23
C LEU A 91 -2.96 -8.07 7.93
N PRO A 92 -2.51 -9.20 7.36
CA PRO A 92 -1.79 -9.21 6.09
C PRO A 92 -2.64 -8.65 4.95
N LEU A 93 -2.07 -7.73 4.16
CA LEU A 93 -2.64 -7.25 2.91
C LEU A 93 -2.06 -8.04 1.74
N LYS A 94 -2.92 -8.60 0.88
CA LYS A 94 -2.54 -9.44 -0.25
C LYS A 94 -2.97 -8.81 -1.56
N ALA A 95 -2.07 -8.80 -2.53
CA ALA A 95 -2.35 -8.38 -3.89
C ALA A 95 -2.11 -9.54 -4.88
N VAL A 96 -2.97 -9.66 -5.89
CA VAL A 96 -2.74 -10.53 -7.04
C VAL A 96 -2.40 -9.65 -8.23
N ILE A 97 -1.28 -9.94 -8.90
CA ILE A 97 -0.72 -9.12 -9.97
C ILE A 97 -0.62 -9.96 -11.24
N ARG A 98 -1.03 -9.38 -12.37
CA ARG A 98 -0.78 -9.94 -13.70
C ARG A 98 0.60 -9.47 -14.17
N LEU A 99 1.42 -10.39 -14.64
CA LEU A 99 2.69 -10.07 -15.30
C LEU A 99 2.44 -9.74 -16.78
#